data_AF-A0A3D5E093-F1
#
_entry.id   AF-A0A3D5E093-F1
#
_cell.length_a   1.000
_cell.length_b   1.000
_cell.length_c   1.000
_cell.angle_alpha   90.00
_cell.angle_beta   90.00
_cell.angle_gamma   90.00
#
_symmetry.space_group_name_H-M   'P 1'
#
loop_
_entity.id
_entity.type
_entity.pdbx_description
1 polymer ?
#
loop_
_entity_poly.entity_id
_entity_poly.type
_entity_poly.pdbx_seq_one_letter_code
_entity_poly.pdbx_strand_id
1 'polypeptide(L)'
;MRLAPVPAGAAGAAGTAVAAVTTHARKRHRPVHRRAGLPPRTWLILVITGLGVALAAGSLVALRTAGTTRCGASALLVPSCGAWWGMYLPVSNDGQLIPAVTGKERFLGRRLDIIERYHDMSASSDGIFPGPAEKQLARNHLLLFSWGPAVWSTSTRYRWSLIASGALDRTVIIPEARRLRAFHHTVFLTFSSEPDGAVPALGTPAEFVAAWRHIHDVFARAGVRNAVWVWTTEGYLPHAATIAALYPGNAYVDWIGYDPYNYYTCHQTRWLSFAQTVEPFYHWLMARHFGGKPFMLAEFSTVPDPLDPGRAAAWYQSIPPVIAALPQIKALIQWDSTVPGCDLTIPSSSAAARGYRQSGLSPYFRKELP
;
A
#
# COMPACT_ATOMS: atom_id res chain seq x y z
N MET A 1 15.83 3.61 -11.35
CA MET A 1 16.51 2.97 -10.20
C MET A 1 16.66 3.99 -9.09
N ARG A 2 15.66 4.11 -8.20
CA ARG A 2 15.73 4.97 -7.02
C ARG A 2 15.26 4.19 -5.81
N LEU A 3 16.22 3.56 -5.14
CA LEU A 3 16.02 3.00 -3.82
C LEU A 3 16.18 4.15 -2.81
N ALA A 4 15.11 4.44 -2.06
CA ALA A 4 14.96 5.28 -0.86
C ALA A 4 15.71 6.64 -0.84
N PRO A 5 15.05 7.76 -0.46
CA PRO A 5 15.73 9.03 -0.33
C PRO A 5 16.78 8.97 0.79
N VAL A 6 18.05 9.16 0.42
CA VAL A 6 19.07 9.68 1.35
C VAL A 6 18.60 11.09 1.76
N PRO A 7 18.56 11.45 3.05
CA PRO A 7 18.23 12.81 3.45
C PRO A 7 19.18 13.79 2.76
N ALA A 8 18.61 14.84 2.18
CA ALA A 8 19.26 15.72 1.22
C ALA A 8 20.56 16.34 1.75
N GLY A 9 21.66 16.05 1.05
CA GLY A 9 22.93 16.75 1.15
C GLY A 9 23.71 16.62 -0.16
N ALA A 10 23.93 17.77 -0.82
CA ALA A 10 24.86 18.04 -1.92
C ALA A 10 24.43 17.73 -3.38
N ALA A 11 24.72 18.74 -4.22
CA ALA A 11 24.37 18.99 -5.61
C ALA A 11 25.11 18.13 -6.67
N GLY A 12 24.64 18.20 -7.93
CA GLY A 12 25.42 17.82 -9.12
C GLY A 12 24.59 17.59 -10.38
N ALA A 13 25.04 18.09 -11.53
CA ALA A 13 24.24 18.45 -12.71
C ALA A 13 24.34 17.48 -13.92
N ALA A 14 23.55 17.82 -14.97
CA ALA A 14 23.58 17.39 -16.37
C ALA A 14 22.99 16.00 -16.69
N GLY A 15 22.35 15.73 -17.83
CA GLY A 15 22.10 16.51 -19.06
C GLY A 15 21.20 15.66 -19.98
N THR A 16 20.41 16.36 -20.79
CA THR A 16 19.36 15.87 -21.71
C THR A 16 19.87 15.09 -22.92
N ALA A 17 19.09 14.12 -23.40
CA ALA A 17 18.98 13.80 -24.84
C ALA A 17 17.61 13.20 -25.17
N VAL A 18 16.93 13.86 -26.11
CA VAL A 18 15.63 13.50 -26.70
C VAL A 18 15.87 12.72 -27.98
N ALA A 19 15.06 11.69 -28.26
CA ALA A 19 14.79 11.24 -29.62
C ALA A 19 13.34 10.72 -29.71
N ALA A 20 12.57 11.34 -30.60
CA ALA A 20 11.20 11.01 -30.97
C ALA A 20 11.15 10.19 -32.27
N VAL A 21 9.92 9.94 -32.74
CA VAL A 21 9.51 9.50 -34.11
C VAL A 21 9.42 7.95 -34.21
N THR A 22 8.35 7.27 -34.69
CA THR A 22 7.13 7.65 -35.45
C THR A 22 6.01 6.62 -35.25
N THR A 23 4.81 7.09 -35.54
CA THR A 23 3.52 6.41 -35.73
C THR A 23 3.48 5.46 -36.93
N HIS A 24 2.62 4.42 -36.90
CA HIS A 24 1.92 3.87 -38.07
C HIS A 24 0.52 3.37 -37.69
N ALA A 25 -0.44 3.59 -38.58
CA ALA A 25 -1.87 3.53 -38.35
C ALA A 25 -2.59 2.43 -39.18
N ARG A 26 -3.84 2.16 -38.76
CA ARG A 26 -4.96 1.49 -39.47
C ARG A 26 -4.86 -0.04 -39.58
N LYS A 27 -5.92 -0.83 -39.37
CA LYS A 27 -7.22 -0.79 -40.08
C LYS A 27 -8.39 -1.39 -39.27
N ARG A 28 -9.59 -0.92 -39.62
CA ARG A 28 -10.92 -1.32 -39.14
C ARG A 28 -11.37 -2.65 -39.78
N HIS A 29 -12.20 -3.42 -39.06
CA HIS A 29 -13.36 -4.10 -39.64
C HIS A 29 -14.53 -4.10 -38.65
N ARG A 30 -15.74 -4.02 -39.21
CA ARG A 30 -17.05 -3.80 -38.57
C ARG A 30 -17.99 -4.95 -39.02
N PRO A 31 -19.25 -5.00 -38.58
CA PRO A 31 -19.80 -6.00 -37.67
C PRO A 31 -20.76 -7.00 -38.36
N VAL A 32 -21.28 -7.99 -37.61
CA VAL A 32 -22.47 -8.77 -38.02
C VAL A 32 -23.46 -8.86 -36.85
N HIS A 33 -24.70 -8.45 -37.13
CA HIS A 33 -25.90 -8.61 -36.31
C HIS A 33 -26.46 -10.04 -36.39
N ARG A 34 -27.16 -10.51 -35.35
CA ARG A 34 -28.58 -10.94 -35.46
C ARG A 34 -29.23 -11.19 -34.10
N ARG A 35 -30.55 -11.01 -34.10
CA ARG A 35 -31.50 -10.89 -32.97
C ARG A 35 -32.17 -12.23 -32.61
N ALA A 36 -32.84 -12.18 -31.45
CA ALA A 36 -34.21 -12.63 -31.16
C ALA A 36 -34.42 -14.00 -30.50
N GLY A 37 -35.29 -14.02 -29.47
CA GLY A 37 -35.98 -15.22 -28.98
C GLY A 37 -36.31 -15.22 -27.47
N LEU A 38 -37.48 -14.70 -27.11
CA LEU A 38 -38.30 -15.01 -25.92
C LEU A 38 -39.66 -15.53 -26.47
N PRO A 39 -40.65 -16.10 -25.72
CA PRO A 39 -40.82 -16.37 -24.27
C PRO A 39 -41.51 -17.77 -24.03
N PRO A 40 -42.59 -17.94 -23.21
CA PRO A 40 -42.73 -17.96 -21.72
C PRO A 40 -43.27 -19.31 -21.18
N ARG A 41 -43.46 -19.47 -19.85
CA ARG A 41 -44.70 -20.05 -19.27
C ARG A 41 -44.80 -19.97 -17.75
N THR A 42 -45.98 -19.55 -17.32
CA THR A 42 -46.60 -19.42 -15.99
C THR A 42 -47.14 -20.76 -15.45
N TRP A 43 -47.16 -20.92 -14.12
CA TRP A 43 -48.16 -21.67 -13.33
C TRP A 43 -48.21 -21.04 -11.93
N LEU A 44 -49.26 -20.32 -11.52
CA LEU A 44 -50.58 -20.70 -10.99
C LEU A 44 -50.58 -21.24 -9.55
N ILE A 45 -51.49 -20.63 -8.80
CA ILE A 45 -51.76 -20.60 -7.36
C ILE A 45 -52.32 -21.93 -6.85
N LEU A 46 -52.04 -22.25 -5.58
CA LEU A 46 -52.90 -23.12 -4.77
C LEU A 46 -53.10 -22.52 -3.37
N VAL A 47 -54.35 -22.14 -3.12
CA VAL A 47 -54.93 -21.76 -1.82
C VAL A 47 -55.36 -23.04 -1.12
N ILE A 48 -54.97 -23.23 0.14
CA ILE A 48 -55.62 -24.17 1.05
C ILE A 48 -55.99 -23.41 2.32
N THR A 49 -57.29 -23.44 2.60
CA THR A 49 -58.01 -23.04 3.80
C THR A 49 -57.78 -24.05 4.93
N GLY A 50 -57.71 -23.59 6.18
CA GLY A 50 -57.99 -24.49 7.31
C GLY A 50 -57.38 -24.13 8.66
N LEU A 51 -58.29 -23.78 9.59
CA LEU A 51 -58.21 -23.82 11.05
C LEU A 51 -57.41 -22.76 11.80
N GLY A 52 -58.19 -21.90 12.47
CA GLY A 52 -57.73 -20.99 13.49
C GLY A 52 -57.30 -21.71 14.76
N VAL A 53 -56.15 -21.28 15.25
CA VAL A 53 -55.77 -21.36 16.66
C VAL A 53 -55.64 -19.92 17.12
N ALA A 54 -56.46 -19.55 18.11
CA ALA A 54 -56.35 -18.28 18.80
C ALA A 54 -55.01 -18.25 19.55
N LEU A 55 -54.03 -17.55 18.99
CA LEU A 55 -52.79 -17.18 19.66
C LEU A 55 -52.79 -15.67 19.81
N ALA A 56 -52.73 -15.25 21.07
CA ALA A 56 -52.67 -13.87 21.50
C ALA A 56 -51.64 -13.08 20.67
N ALA A 57 -52.11 -12.06 19.97
CA ALA A 57 -51.26 -11.08 19.29
C ALA A 57 -50.59 -10.20 20.34
N GLY A 58 -49.58 -10.75 21.02
CA GLY A 58 -48.51 -9.94 21.57
C GLY A 58 -47.69 -9.43 20.40
N SER A 59 -47.93 -8.19 19.97
CA SER A 59 -47.06 -7.48 19.05
C SER A 59 -45.70 -7.25 19.74
N LEU A 60 -44.88 -8.29 19.81
CA LEU A 60 -43.45 -8.16 19.96
C LEU A 60 -42.96 -7.57 18.64
N VAL A 61 -42.95 -6.24 18.58
CA VAL A 61 -42.02 -5.53 17.71
C VAL A 61 -40.65 -5.91 18.23
N ALA A 62 -40.14 -7.05 17.75
CA ALA A 62 -38.71 -7.29 17.76
C ALA A 62 -38.14 -6.18 16.89
N LEU A 63 -37.72 -5.08 17.52
CA LEU A 63 -36.70 -4.25 16.94
C LEU A 63 -35.53 -5.21 16.71
N ARG A 64 -35.46 -5.76 15.49
CA ARG A 64 -34.19 -6.09 14.89
C ARG A 64 -33.45 -4.77 14.90
N THR A 65 -32.71 -4.52 15.98
CA THR A 65 -31.50 -3.74 15.85
C THR A 65 -30.78 -4.43 14.71
N ALA A 66 -30.82 -3.81 13.53
CA ALA A 66 -29.85 -4.10 12.51
C ALA A 66 -28.53 -3.79 13.22
N GLY A 67 -27.94 -4.82 13.83
CA GLY A 67 -26.62 -4.74 14.38
C GLY A 67 -25.79 -4.27 13.21
N THR A 68 -25.37 -3.02 13.25
CA THR A 68 -24.36 -2.53 12.33
C THR A 68 -23.17 -3.41 12.62
N THR A 69 -22.97 -4.44 11.79
CA THR A 69 -21.83 -5.35 11.94
C THR A 69 -20.61 -4.46 11.87
N ARG A 70 -20.02 -4.12 13.03
CA ARG A 70 -18.88 -3.22 13.09
C ARG A 70 -17.77 -3.87 12.27
N CYS A 71 -17.19 -3.13 11.36
CA CYS A 71 -16.05 -3.62 10.59
C CYS A 71 -14.88 -3.81 11.57
N GLY A 72 -14.54 -5.07 11.86
CA GLY A 72 -13.34 -5.42 12.61
C GLY A 72 -12.14 -5.65 11.70
N ALA A 73 -10.97 -5.85 12.29
CA ALA A 73 -9.75 -6.29 11.60
C ALA A 73 -9.32 -7.68 12.08
N SER A 74 -8.71 -8.47 11.20
CA SER A 74 -8.08 -9.75 11.57
C SER A 74 -6.77 -9.53 12.33
N ALA A 75 -6.19 -10.61 12.87
CA ALA A 75 -4.85 -10.59 13.49
C ALA A 75 -3.75 -10.17 12.49
N LEU A 76 -3.97 -10.35 11.18
CA LEU A 76 -3.09 -9.87 10.12
C LEU A 76 -3.44 -8.44 9.68
N LEU A 77 -4.17 -7.68 10.51
CA LEU A 77 -4.60 -6.31 10.26
C LEU A 77 -5.47 -6.15 9.00
N VAL A 78 -6.07 -7.22 8.48
CA VAL A 78 -6.98 -7.13 7.31
C VAL A 78 -8.34 -6.62 7.77
N PRO A 79 -8.81 -5.45 7.30
CA PRO A 79 -10.13 -4.97 7.65
C PRO A 79 -11.19 -5.81 6.92
N SER A 80 -12.20 -6.24 7.66
CA SER A 80 -13.35 -7.02 7.14
C SER A 80 -14.20 -6.24 6.14
N CYS A 81 -14.11 -4.91 6.16
CA CYS A 81 -14.76 -4.02 5.19
C CYS A 81 -13.86 -2.81 4.91
N GLY A 82 -13.95 -2.27 3.69
CA GLY A 82 -13.17 -1.09 3.30
C GLY A 82 -11.66 -1.34 3.26
N ALA A 83 -10.89 -0.27 3.48
CA ALA A 83 -9.43 -0.27 3.49
C ALA A 83 -8.87 0.78 4.46
N TRP A 84 -7.63 0.59 4.91
CA TRP A 84 -6.88 1.57 5.70
C TRP A 84 -6.38 2.74 4.86
N TRP A 85 -6.34 3.92 5.47
CA TRP A 85 -5.89 5.16 4.86
C TRP A 85 -4.64 5.72 5.55
N GLY A 86 -3.48 5.55 4.93
CA GLY A 86 -2.18 5.90 5.48
C GLY A 86 -1.40 6.93 4.69
N MET A 87 -0.23 7.29 5.22
CA MET A 87 0.68 8.24 4.57
C MET A 87 2.13 8.03 5.06
N TYR A 88 3.09 8.19 4.15
CA TYR A 88 4.46 8.55 4.47
C TYR A 88 4.60 10.07 4.48
N LEU A 89 5.22 10.60 5.53
CA LEU A 89 5.49 12.03 5.69
C LEU A 89 6.94 12.21 6.13
N PRO A 90 7.68 13.20 5.60
CA PRO A 90 8.93 13.62 6.21
C PRO A 90 8.66 14.15 7.62
N VAL A 91 9.69 14.12 8.46
CA VAL A 91 9.67 14.82 9.75
C VAL A 91 9.44 16.32 9.55
N SER A 92 8.96 17.02 10.58
CA SER A 92 8.79 18.48 10.51
C SER A 92 10.11 19.19 10.22
N ASN A 93 10.06 20.48 9.90
CA ASN A 93 11.26 21.30 9.71
C ASN A 93 12.22 21.25 10.91
N ASP A 94 11.70 21.01 12.12
CA ASP A 94 12.47 20.87 13.36
C ASP A 94 12.88 19.41 13.66
N GLY A 95 12.73 18.52 12.68
CA GLY A 95 13.09 17.10 12.79
C GLY A 95 12.10 16.23 13.58
N GLN A 96 10.88 16.71 13.84
CA GLN A 96 9.93 16.01 14.71
C GLN A 96 8.80 15.31 13.94
N LEU A 97 8.64 14.01 14.17
CA LEU A 97 7.61 13.19 13.53
C LEU A 97 6.18 13.51 14.03
N ILE A 98 5.98 13.59 15.34
CA ILE A 98 4.64 13.75 15.93
C ILE A 98 3.96 15.06 15.47
N PRO A 99 4.62 16.23 15.47
CA PRO A 99 4.05 17.45 14.91
C PRO A 99 3.76 17.36 13.42
N ALA A 100 4.60 16.67 12.63
CA ALA A 100 4.35 16.47 11.20
C ALA A 100 3.05 15.68 10.97
N VAL A 101 2.90 14.54 11.65
CA VAL A 101 1.69 13.70 11.58
C VAL A 101 0.46 14.48 12.05
N THR A 102 0.48 15.01 13.27
CA THR A 102 -0.68 15.71 13.84
C THR A 102 -1.05 16.98 13.05
N GLY A 103 -0.06 17.68 12.49
CA GLY A 103 -0.28 18.81 11.59
C GLY A 103 -0.99 18.41 10.31
N LYS A 104 -0.55 17.32 9.68
CA LYS A 104 -1.21 16.78 8.48
C LYS A 104 -2.63 16.30 8.78
N GLU A 105 -2.84 15.60 9.89
CA GLU A 105 -4.17 15.12 10.31
C GLU A 105 -5.16 16.26 10.58
N ARG A 106 -4.72 17.33 11.24
CA ARG A 106 -5.54 18.54 11.43
C ARG A 106 -6.02 19.10 10.09
N PHE A 107 -5.14 19.16 9.10
CA PHE A 107 -5.49 19.59 7.75
C PHE A 107 -6.48 18.61 7.09
N LEU A 108 -6.21 17.31 7.15
CA LEU A 108 -7.08 16.27 6.57
C LEU A 108 -8.44 16.19 7.28
N GLY A 109 -8.57 16.70 8.51
CA GLY A 109 -9.79 16.60 9.30
C GLY A 109 -10.11 15.16 9.72
N ARG A 110 -9.11 14.28 9.71
CA ARG A 110 -9.16 12.91 10.22
C ARG A 110 -7.78 12.46 10.63
N ARG A 111 -7.72 11.43 11.49
CA ARG A 111 -6.49 10.69 11.75
C ARG A 111 -6.16 9.77 10.57
N LEU A 112 -4.87 9.59 10.33
CA LEU A 112 -4.35 8.56 9.44
C LEU A 112 -4.43 7.21 10.16
N ASP A 113 -4.75 6.15 9.41
CA ASP A 113 -4.83 4.81 9.96
C ASP A 113 -3.44 4.17 10.03
N ILE A 114 -2.61 4.39 9.00
CA ILE A 114 -1.24 3.85 8.90
C ILE A 114 -0.24 5.01 8.75
N ILE A 115 0.84 4.97 9.54
CA ILE A 115 2.02 5.82 9.33
C ILE A 115 3.16 4.93 8.83
N GLU A 116 3.67 5.21 7.64
CA GLU A 116 4.86 4.54 7.12
C GLU A 116 6.14 5.23 7.57
N ARG A 117 7.16 4.44 7.94
CA ARG A 117 8.50 4.90 8.31
C ARG A 117 9.57 4.01 7.70
N TYR A 118 10.63 4.63 7.20
CA TYR A 118 11.80 3.93 6.69
C TYR A 118 12.84 3.80 7.80
N HIS A 119 13.51 2.66 7.81
CA HIS A 119 14.63 2.37 8.67
C HIS A 119 15.76 1.71 7.89
N ASP A 120 16.99 1.93 8.33
CA ASP A 120 18.18 1.26 7.80
C ASP A 120 18.65 0.13 8.74
N MET A 121 19.80 -0.47 8.45
CA MET A 121 20.40 -1.55 9.24
C MET A 121 21.54 -1.06 10.14
N SER A 122 21.55 0.23 10.48
CA SER A 122 22.54 0.82 11.37
C SER A 122 22.20 0.64 12.86
N ALA A 123 23.13 1.04 13.72
CA ALA A 123 22.88 1.16 15.16
C ALA A 123 22.49 2.60 15.59
N SER A 124 22.18 3.48 14.62
CA SER A 124 21.75 4.86 14.89
C SER A 124 20.24 4.93 15.16
N SER A 125 19.71 6.15 15.32
CA SER A 125 18.26 6.39 15.35
C SER A 125 17.53 5.94 14.07
N ASP A 126 18.23 5.82 12.94
CA ASP A 126 17.65 5.39 11.67
C ASP A 126 17.45 3.87 11.63
N GLY A 127 18.31 3.09 12.31
CA GLY A 127 18.27 1.63 12.31
C GLY A 127 17.68 0.99 13.57
N ILE A 128 17.26 1.81 14.55
CA ILE A 128 16.61 1.34 15.78
C ILE A 128 15.13 1.70 15.75
N PHE A 129 14.27 0.70 15.54
CA PHE A 129 12.83 0.86 15.55
C PHE A 129 12.13 -0.16 16.47
N PRO A 130 10.88 0.10 16.89
CA PRO A 130 10.25 1.42 16.91
C PRO A 130 10.97 2.40 17.86
N GLY A 131 11.22 3.63 17.40
CA GLY A 131 11.73 4.75 18.18
C GLY A 131 10.66 5.39 19.09
N PRO A 132 11.02 6.36 19.94
CA PRO A 132 10.08 6.97 20.89
C PRO A 132 8.83 7.59 20.24
N ALA A 133 8.99 8.26 19.09
CA ALA A 133 7.86 8.87 18.38
C ALA A 133 6.92 7.82 17.78
N GLU A 134 7.46 6.76 17.19
CA GLU A 134 6.68 5.63 16.66
C GLU A 134 5.92 4.90 17.77
N LYS A 135 6.56 4.67 18.93
CA LYS A 135 5.86 4.11 20.11
C LYS A 135 4.70 4.98 20.57
N GLN A 136 4.82 6.29 20.46
CA GLN A 136 3.73 7.21 20.76
C GLN A 136 2.62 7.17 19.71
N LEU A 137 2.97 7.13 18.42
CA LEU A 137 2.02 7.04 17.33
C LEU A 137 1.23 5.72 17.36
N ALA A 138 1.87 4.60 17.71
CA ALA A 138 1.22 3.29 17.77
C ALA A 138 0.04 3.20 18.76
N ARG A 139 -0.13 4.18 19.65
CA ARG A 139 -1.33 4.28 20.50
C ARG A 139 -2.59 4.61 19.71
N ASN A 140 -2.47 5.21 18.53
CA ASN A 140 -3.60 5.69 17.73
C ASN A 140 -3.43 5.46 16.22
N HIS A 141 -2.38 4.78 15.78
CA HIS A 141 -2.06 4.50 14.38
C HIS A 141 -1.48 3.09 14.26
N LEU A 142 -1.72 2.43 13.15
CA LEU A 142 -0.91 1.30 12.69
C LEU A 142 0.41 1.86 12.13
N LEU A 143 1.48 1.05 12.22
CA LEU A 143 2.78 1.41 11.68
C LEU A 143 3.17 0.46 10.55
N LEU A 144 3.69 1.01 9.46
CA LEU A 144 4.38 0.29 8.39
C LEU A 144 5.87 0.63 8.47
N PHE A 145 6.70 -0.37 8.76
CA PHE A 145 8.15 -0.21 8.74
C PHE A 145 8.73 -0.73 7.44
N SER A 146 9.38 0.16 6.70
CA SER A 146 10.10 -0.12 5.46
C SER A 146 11.59 -0.24 5.75
N TRP A 147 12.05 -1.48 5.95
CA TRP A 147 13.40 -1.78 6.43
C TRP A 147 14.37 -2.07 5.27
N GLY A 148 15.26 -1.12 5.00
CA GLY A 148 16.18 -1.16 3.88
C GLY A 148 17.51 -1.88 4.19
N PRO A 149 18.07 -2.67 3.24
CA PRO A 149 19.37 -3.34 3.40
C PRO A 149 20.53 -2.35 3.20
N ALA A 150 20.63 -1.32 4.03
CA ALA A 150 21.59 -0.23 3.89
C ALA A 150 22.04 0.34 5.25
N VAL A 151 23.08 1.16 5.23
CA VAL A 151 23.42 2.11 6.29
C VAL A 151 23.57 3.47 5.64
N TRP A 152 22.64 4.38 5.92
CA TRP A 152 22.52 5.65 5.18
C TRP A 152 23.66 6.60 5.48
N SER A 153 24.08 6.71 6.75
CA SER A 153 25.16 7.60 7.18
C SER A 153 26.49 7.34 6.49
N THR A 154 26.73 6.10 6.05
CA THR A 154 27.94 5.68 5.32
C THR A 154 27.67 5.37 3.86
N SER A 155 26.44 5.58 3.37
CA SER A 155 25.99 5.18 2.03
C SER A 155 26.28 3.70 1.68
N THR A 156 26.36 2.83 2.70
CA THR A 156 26.62 1.40 2.49
C THR A 156 25.34 0.70 2.08
N ARG A 157 25.42 -0.18 1.09
CA ARG A 157 24.33 -1.09 0.70
C ARG A 157 24.75 -2.53 0.95
N TYR A 158 23.91 -3.29 1.63
CA TYR A 158 24.12 -4.71 1.87
C TYR A 158 23.56 -5.53 0.71
N ARG A 159 24.38 -6.43 0.17
CA ARG A 159 23.91 -7.45 -0.77
C ARG A 159 23.00 -8.43 -0.05
N TRP A 160 21.98 -8.95 -0.72
CA TRP A 160 21.07 -9.92 -0.11
C TRP A 160 21.77 -11.20 0.34
N SER A 161 22.82 -11.64 -0.37
CA SER A 161 23.63 -12.80 0.05
C SER A 161 24.35 -12.61 1.39
N LEU A 162 24.72 -11.37 1.76
CA LEU A 162 25.30 -11.09 3.07
C LEU A 162 24.26 -11.25 4.19
N ILE A 163 23.02 -10.88 3.90
CA ILE A 163 21.90 -11.03 4.83
C ILE A 163 21.52 -12.50 4.95
N ALA A 164 21.37 -13.19 3.82
CA ALA A 164 21.02 -14.60 3.76
C ALA A 164 22.05 -15.52 4.43
N SER A 165 23.33 -15.12 4.49
CA SER A 165 24.37 -15.89 5.18
C SER A 165 24.32 -15.76 6.71
N GLY A 166 23.47 -14.87 7.24
CA GLY A 166 23.39 -14.58 8.67
C GLY A 166 24.49 -13.67 9.21
N ALA A 167 25.30 -13.06 8.34
CA ALA A 167 26.41 -12.19 8.77
C ALA A 167 25.94 -10.97 9.59
N LEU A 168 24.68 -10.54 9.42
CA LEU A 168 24.08 -9.41 10.14
C LEU A 168 23.16 -9.84 11.31
N ASP A 169 23.06 -11.14 11.58
CA ASP A 169 22.10 -11.66 12.58
C ASP A 169 22.37 -11.11 13.97
N ARG A 170 23.62 -11.26 14.42
CA ARG A 170 24.01 -10.91 15.79
C ARG A 170 23.95 -9.41 16.04
N THR A 171 24.34 -8.61 15.06
CA THR A 171 24.55 -7.16 15.22
C THR A 171 23.33 -6.32 14.85
N VAL A 172 22.47 -6.82 13.95
CA VAL A 172 21.34 -6.05 13.43
C VAL A 172 20.01 -6.79 13.61
N ILE A 173 19.86 -8.00 13.03
CA ILE A 173 18.55 -8.63 12.83
C ILE A 173 17.96 -9.17 14.15
N ILE A 174 18.75 -9.88 14.97
CA ILE A 174 18.29 -10.38 16.28
C ILE A 174 17.99 -9.22 17.26
N PRO A 175 18.82 -8.17 17.37
CA PRO A 175 18.46 -6.98 18.14
C PRO A 175 17.13 -6.35 17.72
N GLU A 176 16.88 -6.19 16.42
CA GLU A 176 15.62 -5.63 15.91
C GLU A 176 14.43 -6.54 16.22
N ALA A 177 14.55 -7.85 15.97
CA ALA A 177 13.52 -8.83 16.32
C ALA A 177 13.13 -8.75 17.81
N ARG A 178 14.12 -8.59 18.71
CA ARG A 178 13.86 -8.43 20.15
C ARG A 178 13.12 -7.14 20.48
N ARG A 179 13.43 -6.02 19.79
CA ARG A 179 12.72 -4.74 19.97
C ARG A 179 11.27 -4.85 19.53
N LEU A 180 11.02 -5.41 18.34
CA LEU A 180 9.66 -5.61 17.85
C LEU A 180 8.85 -6.55 18.74
N ARG A 181 9.44 -7.65 19.23
CA ARG A 181 8.77 -8.54 20.19
C ARG A 181 8.33 -7.80 21.47
N ALA A 182 9.18 -6.91 21.98
CA ALA A 182 8.90 -6.13 23.19
C ALA A 182 7.92 -4.96 22.96
N PHE A 183 7.57 -4.65 21.71
CA PHE A 183 6.70 -3.52 21.40
C PHE A 183 5.22 -3.79 21.69
N HIS A 184 4.79 -5.05 21.67
CA HIS A 184 3.41 -5.50 21.93
C HIS A 184 2.30 -4.97 21.00
N HIS A 185 2.56 -3.95 20.18
CA HIS A 185 1.67 -3.54 19.08
C HIS A 185 1.95 -4.38 17.82
N THR A 186 0.89 -4.77 17.11
CA THR A 186 1.02 -5.39 15.77
C THR A 186 1.38 -4.32 14.75
N VAL A 187 2.41 -4.59 13.93
CA VAL A 187 2.91 -3.67 12.90
C VAL A 187 2.99 -4.35 11.55
N PHE A 188 2.91 -3.58 10.48
CA PHE A 188 3.35 -4.02 9.16
C PHE A 188 4.87 -3.88 9.05
N LEU A 189 5.53 -4.86 8.44
CA LEU A 189 6.96 -4.87 8.17
C LEU A 189 7.21 -5.31 6.73
N THR A 190 7.88 -4.47 5.95
CA THR A 190 8.46 -4.82 4.67
C THR A 190 9.98 -4.74 4.75
N PHE A 191 10.65 -5.66 4.08
CA PHE A 191 12.10 -5.71 3.97
C PHE A 191 12.52 -5.52 2.51
N SER A 192 13.46 -4.59 2.27
CA SER A 192 14.01 -4.34 0.94
C SER A 192 12.91 -4.12 -0.12
N SER A 193 11.97 -3.21 0.16
CA SER A 193 10.90 -2.81 -0.76
C SER A 193 11.43 -2.48 -2.16
N GLU A 194 10.58 -2.67 -3.17
CA GLU A 194 10.93 -2.52 -4.58
C GLU A 194 12.16 -3.35 -5.02
N PRO A 195 12.27 -4.64 -4.62
CA PRO A 195 13.46 -5.44 -4.92
C PRO A 195 13.62 -5.69 -6.43
N ASP A 196 12.57 -5.60 -7.22
CA ASP A 196 12.63 -5.72 -8.68
C ASP A 196 13.42 -4.59 -9.32
N GLY A 197 13.33 -3.37 -8.79
CA GLY A 197 14.18 -2.23 -9.15
C GLY A 197 15.61 -2.33 -8.60
N ALA A 198 15.90 -3.28 -7.70
CA ALA A 198 17.21 -3.49 -7.10
C ALA A 198 18.02 -4.62 -7.77
N VAL A 199 17.41 -5.41 -8.66
CA VAL A 199 18.10 -6.45 -9.45
C VAL A 199 18.83 -5.80 -10.64
N PRO A 200 20.10 -6.14 -10.93
CA PRO A 200 20.97 -7.07 -10.19
C PRO A 200 21.88 -6.39 -9.14
N ALA A 201 21.69 -5.09 -8.87
CA ALA A 201 22.59 -4.29 -8.03
C ALA A 201 22.77 -4.85 -6.60
N LEU A 202 21.68 -5.29 -5.95
CA LEU A 202 21.73 -5.89 -4.61
C LEU A 202 21.86 -7.43 -4.61
N GLY A 203 21.64 -8.05 -5.77
CA GLY A 203 21.72 -9.50 -5.96
C GLY A 203 20.72 -10.01 -7.00
N THR A 204 20.67 -11.34 -7.08
CA THR A 204 19.71 -12.09 -7.90
C THR A 204 18.38 -12.28 -7.18
N PRO A 205 17.29 -12.62 -7.89
CA PRO A 205 16.02 -12.96 -7.26
C PRO A 205 16.12 -14.08 -6.22
N ALA A 206 16.97 -15.09 -6.47
CA ALA A 206 17.19 -16.18 -5.51
C ALA A 206 17.86 -15.69 -4.23
N GLU A 207 18.82 -14.76 -4.31
CA GLU A 207 19.46 -14.16 -3.14
C GLU A 207 18.47 -13.30 -2.33
N PHE A 208 17.57 -12.55 -2.99
CA PHE A 208 16.49 -11.84 -2.31
C PHE A 208 15.58 -12.80 -1.54
N VAL A 209 15.10 -13.86 -2.21
CA VAL A 209 14.21 -14.86 -1.58
C VAL A 209 14.91 -15.50 -0.37
N ALA A 210 16.20 -15.82 -0.48
CA ALA A 210 16.97 -16.35 0.62
C ALA A 210 17.09 -15.36 1.79
N ALA A 211 17.37 -14.08 1.52
CA ALA A 211 17.47 -13.05 2.54
C ALA A 211 16.14 -12.78 3.25
N TRP A 212 15.04 -12.69 2.49
CA TRP A 212 13.69 -12.51 3.03
C TRP A 212 13.32 -13.65 3.99
N ARG A 213 13.45 -14.90 3.52
CA ARG A 213 13.14 -16.08 4.32
C ARG A 213 14.01 -16.16 5.57
N HIS A 214 15.29 -15.83 5.43
CA HIS A 214 16.22 -15.82 6.55
C HIS A 214 15.80 -14.81 7.65
N ILE A 215 15.50 -13.56 7.30
CA ILE A 215 15.01 -12.55 8.25
C ILE A 215 13.72 -13.01 8.92
N HIS A 216 12.75 -13.50 8.14
CA HIS A 216 11.49 -14.02 8.65
C HIS A 216 11.72 -15.15 9.67
N ASP A 217 12.57 -16.12 9.35
CA ASP A 217 12.85 -17.25 10.22
C ASP A 217 13.62 -16.85 11.49
N VAL A 218 14.52 -15.87 11.41
CA VAL A 218 15.17 -15.28 12.59
C VAL A 218 14.13 -14.63 13.51
N PHE A 219 13.19 -13.86 12.96
CA PHE A 219 12.12 -13.22 13.71
C PHE A 219 11.19 -14.24 14.37
N ALA A 220 10.79 -15.27 13.62
CA ALA A 220 9.99 -16.37 14.14
C ALA A 220 10.70 -17.12 15.29
N ARG A 221 11.99 -17.45 15.13
CA ARG A 221 12.82 -18.07 16.20
C ARG A 221 13.00 -17.15 17.41
N ALA A 222 13.06 -15.84 17.20
CA ALA A 222 13.12 -14.86 18.28
C ALA A 222 11.77 -14.69 19.01
N GLY A 223 10.69 -15.29 18.51
CA GLY A 223 9.35 -15.24 19.11
C GLY A 223 8.58 -13.98 18.74
N VAL A 224 8.93 -13.30 17.65
CA VAL A 224 8.14 -12.17 17.13
C VAL A 224 6.83 -12.71 16.55
N ARG A 225 5.70 -12.25 17.10
CA ARG A 225 4.34 -12.64 16.65
C ARG A 225 3.48 -11.45 16.23
N ASN A 226 4.02 -10.25 16.34
CA ASN A 226 3.36 -8.98 16.12
C ASN A 226 3.87 -8.26 14.86
N ALA A 227 4.52 -8.99 13.95
CA ALA A 227 4.92 -8.48 12.64
C ALA A 227 4.05 -9.11 11.55
N VAL A 228 3.41 -8.27 10.75
CA VAL A 228 2.66 -8.63 9.54
C VAL A 228 3.56 -8.37 8.34
N TRP A 229 3.93 -9.42 7.62
CA TRP A 229 4.94 -9.37 6.55
C TRP A 229 4.33 -8.88 5.23
N VAL A 230 4.80 -7.74 4.73
CA VAL A 230 4.32 -7.11 3.50
C VAL A 230 5.39 -7.23 2.41
N TRP A 231 5.21 -8.12 1.43
CA TRP A 231 6.12 -8.22 0.29
C TRP A 231 5.79 -7.14 -0.74
N THR A 232 6.57 -6.05 -0.74
CA THR A 232 6.34 -4.87 -1.58
C THR A 232 7.26 -4.82 -2.81
N THR A 233 6.70 -4.52 -3.98
CA THR A 233 7.41 -4.40 -5.28
C THR A 233 7.06 -3.07 -5.97
N GLU A 234 7.78 -2.64 -7.01
CA GLU A 234 7.40 -1.42 -7.74
C GLU A 234 6.00 -1.54 -8.40
N GLY A 235 5.51 -2.77 -8.63
CA GLY A 235 4.31 -2.99 -9.43
C GLY A 235 4.50 -2.70 -10.92
N TYR A 236 5.74 -2.54 -11.38
CA TYR A 236 6.06 -2.18 -12.74
C TYR A 236 5.98 -3.42 -13.64
N LEU A 237 4.94 -3.49 -14.49
CA LEU A 237 4.67 -4.67 -15.33
C LEU A 237 5.84 -5.11 -16.24
N PRO A 238 6.70 -4.24 -16.77
CA PRO A 238 7.90 -4.68 -17.48
C PRO A 238 8.87 -5.52 -16.61
N HIS A 239 8.80 -5.41 -15.28
CA HIS A 239 9.52 -6.27 -14.34
C HIS A 239 8.73 -7.52 -13.92
N ALA A 240 7.57 -7.83 -14.51
CA ALA A 240 6.68 -8.90 -14.04
C ALA A 240 7.36 -10.28 -13.88
N ALA A 241 8.28 -10.64 -14.78
CA ALA A 241 9.03 -11.89 -14.67
C ALA A 241 9.97 -11.89 -13.46
N THR A 242 10.69 -10.79 -13.24
CA THR A 242 11.57 -10.56 -12.09
C THR A 242 10.77 -10.56 -10.79
N ILE A 243 9.66 -9.81 -10.75
CA ILE A 243 8.71 -9.76 -9.62
C ILE A 243 8.22 -11.16 -9.25
N ALA A 244 7.80 -11.97 -10.23
CA ALA A 244 7.36 -13.34 -9.96
C ALA A 244 8.49 -14.21 -9.37
N ALA A 245 9.74 -14.02 -9.80
CA ALA A 245 10.90 -14.75 -9.28
C ALA A 245 11.35 -14.27 -7.88
N LEU A 246 10.95 -13.07 -7.47
CA LEU A 246 11.25 -12.49 -6.15
C LEU A 246 10.28 -12.95 -5.06
N TYR A 247 9.20 -13.65 -5.39
CA TYR A 247 8.19 -14.05 -4.41
C TYR A 247 8.72 -15.11 -3.43
N PRO A 248 8.79 -14.82 -2.11
CA PRO A 248 9.41 -15.74 -1.16
C PRO A 248 8.51 -16.91 -0.74
N GLY A 249 7.24 -16.93 -1.19
CA GLY A 249 6.29 -18.00 -0.92
C GLY A 249 5.22 -17.65 0.12
N ASN A 250 4.05 -18.28 0.02
CA ASN A 250 2.85 -17.97 0.81
C ASN A 250 3.02 -18.03 2.33
N ALA A 251 3.98 -18.84 2.82
CA ALA A 251 4.28 -18.99 4.24
C ALA A 251 5.10 -17.83 4.83
N TYR A 252 5.69 -16.99 3.98
CA TYR A 252 6.59 -15.90 4.35
C TYR A 252 6.01 -14.51 4.08
N VAL A 253 4.75 -14.44 3.64
CA VAL A 253 4.09 -13.22 3.18
C VAL A 253 2.67 -13.19 3.71
N ASP A 254 2.29 -12.15 4.43
CA ASP A 254 0.93 -11.92 4.88
C ASP A 254 0.15 -11.01 3.92
N TRP A 255 0.84 -10.00 3.37
CA TRP A 255 0.31 -9.00 2.44
C TRP A 255 1.21 -8.82 1.23
N ILE A 256 0.61 -8.44 0.09
CA ILE A 256 1.36 -8.07 -1.11
C ILE A 256 1.25 -6.56 -1.31
N GLY A 257 2.39 -5.88 -1.33
CA GLY A 257 2.51 -4.44 -1.57
C GLY A 257 2.90 -4.15 -3.01
N TYR A 258 2.42 -3.03 -3.55
CA TYR A 258 2.99 -2.44 -4.76
C TYR A 258 2.81 -0.92 -4.80
N ASP A 259 3.67 -0.25 -5.59
CA ASP A 259 3.89 1.19 -5.46
C ASP A 259 3.48 2.00 -6.71
N PRO A 260 2.17 2.18 -6.97
CA PRO A 260 1.69 2.84 -8.18
C PRO A 260 1.84 4.37 -8.12
N TYR A 261 2.62 4.92 -9.05
CA TYR A 261 2.81 6.36 -9.23
C TYR A 261 2.36 6.89 -10.59
N ASN A 262 1.64 8.01 -10.61
CA ASN A 262 1.48 8.82 -11.82
C ASN A 262 2.59 9.87 -11.88
N TYR A 263 3.72 9.51 -12.49
CA TYR A 263 4.88 10.41 -12.63
C TYR A 263 4.70 11.49 -13.70
N TYR A 264 3.89 11.25 -14.73
CA TYR A 264 3.61 12.23 -15.80
C TYR A 264 4.87 12.99 -16.28
N THR A 265 4.95 14.30 -16.04
CA THR A 265 6.04 15.21 -16.45
C THR A 265 7.39 14.81 -15.90
N CYS A 266 7.46 14.20 -14.71
CA CYS A 266 8.71 13.72 -14.14
C CYS A 266 9.45 12.73 -15.03
N HIS A 267 8.70 11.83 -15.67
CA HIS A 267 9.25 10.75 -16.48
C HIS A 267 8.92 10.92 -17.97
N GLN A 268 8.49 12.13 -18.38
CA GLN A 268 8.11 12.44 -19.77
C GLN A 268 7.06 11.47 -20.32
N THR A 269 6.12 11.06 -19.46
CA THR A 269 5.04 10.14 -19.81
C THR A 269 3.72 10.87 -20.00
N ARG A 270 2.71 10.21 -20.58
CA ARG A 270 1.35 10.73 -20.56
C ARG A 270 0.77 10.64 -19.15
N TRP A 271 -0.17 11.53 -18.83
CA TRP A 271 -0.92 11.44 -17.58
C TRP A 271 -1.75 10.15 -17.53
N LEU A 272 -1.78 9.53 -16.35
CA LEU A 272 -2.61 8.37 -16.03
C LEU A 272 -3.66 8.76 -14.99
N SER A 273 -4.90 8.28 -15.16
CA SER A 273 -5.90 8.32 -14.07
C SER A 273 -5.51 7.34 -12.96
N PHE A 274 -6.07 7.49 -11.76
CA PHE A 274 -5.78 6.58 -10.64
C PHE A 274 -6.03 5.11 -11.00
N ALA A 275 -7.16 4.82 -11.64
CA ALA A 275 -7.48 3.50 -12.18
C ALA A 275 -6.38 2.97 -13.12
N GLN A 276 -5.92 3.79 -14.08
CA GLN A 276 -4.86 3.41 -15.02
C GLN A 276 -3.51 3.17 -14.34
N THR A 277 -3.25 3.80 -13.19
CA THR A 277 -2.03 3.60 -12.41
C THR A 277 -2.10 2.31 -11.57
N VAL A 278 -3.28 1.94 -11.06
CA VAL A 278 -3.43 0.87 -10.05
C VAL A 278 -3.90 -0.48 -10.64
N GLU A 279 -4.87 -0.46 -11.54
CA GLU A 279 -5.56 -1.66 -12.04
C GLU A 279 -4.65 -2.65 -12.80
N PRO A 280 -3.68 -2.22 -13.64
CA PRO A 280 -2.91 -3.17 -14.45
C PRO A 280 -2.14 -4.18 -13.60
N PHE A 281 -1.44 -3.73 -12.55
CA PHE A 281 -0.68 -4.62 -11.68
C PHE A 281 -1.61 -5.44 -10.77
N TYR A 282 -2.71 -4.85 -10.29
CA TYR A 282 -3.75 -5.58 -9.57
C TYR A 282 -4.25 -6.80 -10.38
N HIS A 283 -4.62 -6.60 -11.65
CA HIS A 283 -5.11 -7.68 -12.49
C HIS A 283 -4.05 -8.72 -12.79
N TRP A 284 -2.78 -8.30 -12.91
CA TRP A 284 -1.66 -9.23 -13.01
C TRP A 284 -1.54 -10.11 -11.75
N LEU A 285 -1.62 -9.54 -10.54
CA LEU A 285 -1.61 -10.30 -9.29
C LEU A 285 -2.75 -11.32 -9.25
N MET A 286 -3.96 -10.91 -9.64
CA MET A 286 -5.12 -11.80 -9.70
C MET A 286 -4.91 -12.95 -10.69
N ALA A 287 -4.38 -12.66 -11.88
CA ALA A 287 -4.09 -13.66 -12.90
C ALA A 287 -2.97 -14.63 -12.51
N ARG A 288 -2.07 -14.23 -11.61
CA ARG A 288 -0.99 -15.06 -11.05
C ARG A 288 -1.38 -15.81 -9.77
N HIS A 289 -2.68 -15.87 -9.45
CA HIS A 289 -3.24 -16.55 -8.29
C HIS A 289 -2.80 -16.00 -6.93
N PHE A 290 -2.40 -14.72 -6.87
CA PHE A 290 -2.09 -14.03 -5.61
C PHE A 290 -3.34 -13.50 -4.89
N GLY A 291 -4.53 -13.59 -5.50
CA GLY A 291 -5.78 -13.04 -4.97
C GLY A 291 -6.27 -13.59 -3.63
N GLY A 292 -5.60 -14.61 -3.08
CA GLY A 292 -5.83 -15.12 -1.72
C GLY A 292 -5.17 -14.28 -0.62
N LYS A 293 -4.32 -13.31 -0.96
CA LYS A 293 -3.66 -12.38 -0.02
C LYS A 293 -4.28 -10.98 -0.14
N PRO A 294 -4.36 -10.20 0.96
CA PRO A 294 -4.68 -8.79 0.92
C PRO A 294 -3.57 -7.99 0.22
N PHE A 295 -3.96 -6.96 -0.52
CA PHE A 295 -3.05 -6.06 -1.23
C PHE A 295 -2.97 -4.70 -0.53
N MET A 296 -1.79 -4.09 -0.61
CA MET A 296 -1.48 -2.77 -0.10
C MET A 296 -0.92 -1.94 -1.24
N LEU A 297 -1.42 -0.71 -1.42
CA LEU A 297 -0.65 0.31 -2.13
C LEU A 297 0.33 0.86 -1.09
N ALA A 298 1.54 0.28 -1.04
CA ALA A 298 2.49 0.55 0.04
C ALA A 298 3.09 1.96 -0.12
N GLU A 299 3.16 2.43 -1.36
CA GLU A 299 3.29 3.84 -1.67
C GLU A 299 2.41 4.18 -2.88
N PHE A 300 1.79 5.35 -2.91
CA PHE A 300 1.19 5.87 -4.12
C PHE A 300 1.19 7.40 -4.13
N SER A 301 1.30 7.99 -5.31
CA SER A 301 1.11 9.44 -5.48
C SER A 301 0.92 9.82 -6.96
N THR A 302 0.55 11.07 -7.18
CA THR A 302 0.58 11.72 -8.50
C THR A 302 1.30 13.05 -8.39
N VAL A 303 2.12 13.38 -9.37
CA VAL A 303 2.62 14.76 -9.53
C VAL A 303 1.46 15.70 -9.89
N PRO A 304 1.58 17.02 -9.62
CA PRO A 304 0.66 18.00 -10.17
C PRO A 304 0.80 18.10 -11.70
N ASP A 305 -0.31 18.35 -12.39
CA ASP A 305 -0.27 18.78 -13.79
C ASP A 305 -0.08 20.31 -13.81
N PRO A 306 1.05 20.84 -14.33
CA PRO A 306 1.31 22.28 -14.34
C PRO A 306 0.33 23.06 -15.22
N LEU A 307 -0.37 22.39 -16.15
CA LEU A 307 -1.34 23.01 -17.05
C LEU A 307 -2.78 22.91 -16.51
N ASP A 308 -3.05 22.00 -15.58
CA ASP A 308 -4.37 21.79 -14.99
C ASP A 308 -4.26 21.31 -13.53
N PRO A 309 -4.19 22.24 -12.56
CA PRO A 309 -4.17 21.88 -11.14
C PRO A 309 -5.38 21.05 -10.68
N GLY A 310 -6.51 21.09 -11.41
CA GLY A 310 -7.71 20.32 -11.13
C GLY A 310 -7.53 18.82 -11.40
N ARG A 311 -6.59 18.45 -12.28
CA ARG A 311 -6.38 17.06 -12.69
C ARG A 311 -5.88 16.17 -11.57
N ALA A 312 -4.95 16.67 -10.75
CA ALA A 312 -4.48 15.96 -9.56
C ALA A 312 -5.59 15.84 -8.50
N ALA A 313 -6.43 16.87 -8.34
CA ALA A 313 -7.59 16.82 -7.44
C ALA A 313 -8.58 15.72 -7.88
N ALA A 314 -8.91 15.67 -9.17
CA ALA A 314 -9.78 14.65 -9.75
C ALA A 314 -9.18 13.23 -9.62
N TRP A 315 -7.86 13.10 -9.76
CA TRP A 315 -7.14 11.84 -9.55
C TRP A 315 -7.39 11.31 -8.13
N TYR A 316 -7.16 12.15 -7.11
CA TYR A 316 -7.42 11.77 -5.72
C TYR A 316 -8.90 11.53 -5.42
N GLN A 317 -9.81 12.33 -5.98
CA GLN A 317 -11.26 12.15 -5.83
C GLN A 317 -11.78 10.83 -6.41
N SER A 318 -11.07 10.24 -7.37
CA SER A 318 -11.44 8.97 -7.98
C SER A 318 -11.06 7.73 -7.15
N ILE A 319 -10.30 7.89 -6.06
CA ILE A 319 -9.81 6.77 -5.25
C ILE A 319 -10.94 5.91 -4.66
N PRO A 320 -11.96 6.46 -3.95
CA PRO A 320 -12.99 5.63 -3.32
C PRO A 320 -13.72 4.67 -4.28
N PRO A 321 -14.27 5.12 -5.43
CA PRO A 321 -14.97 4.20 -6.33
C PRO A 321 -14.03 3.18 -7.00
N VAL A 322 -12.78 3.55 -7.31
CA VAL A 322 -11.81 2.61 -7.90
C VAL A 322 -11.43 1.52 -6.90
N ILE A 323 -11.09 1.89 -5.66
CA ILE A 323 -10.71 0.89 -4.64
C ILE A 323 -11.89 0.01 -4.23
N ALA A 324 -13.11 0.53 -4.21
CA ALA A 324 -14.30 -0.29 -3.98
C ALA A 324 -14.48 -1.40 -5.04
N ALA A 325 -14.00 -1.17 -6.27
CA ALA A 325 -14.01 -2.16 -7.35
C ALA A 325 -12.80 -3.13 -7.31
N LEU A 326 -11.80 -2.87 -6.47
CA LEU A 326 -10.58 -3.66 -6.31
C LEU A 326 -10.49 -4.23 -4.89
N PRO A 327 -11.40 -5.14 -4.47
CA PRO A 327 -11.65 -5.46 -3.07
C PRO A 327 -10.48 -6.15 -2.35
N GLN A 328 -9.50 -6.69 -3.07
CA GLN A 328 -8.25 -7.19 -2.49
C GLN A 328 -7.36 -6.06 -1.96
N ILE A 329 -7.49 -4.82 -2.45
CA ILE A 329 -6.77 -3.67 -1.89
C ILE A 329 -7.40 -3.27 -0.57
N LYS A 330 -6.63 -3.42 0.51
CA LYS A 330 -7.05 -3.26 1.90
C LYS A 330 -6.29 -2.18 2.66
N ALA A 331 -5.28 -1.57 2.04
CA ALA A 331 -4.55 -0.43 2.59
C ALA A 331 -3.99 0.42 1.45
N LEU A 332 -3.94 1.74 1.67
CA LEU A 332 -3.36 2.72 0.77
C LEU A 332 -2.51 3.69 1.56
N ILE A 333 -1.24 3.86 1.19
CA ILE A 333 -0.30 4.73 1.87
C ILE A 333 0.19 5.79 0.89
N GLN A 334 -0.24 7.03 1.12
CA GLN A 334 0.14 8.15 0.28
C GLN A 334 1.61 8.55 0.52
N TRP A 335 2.40 8.66 -0.53
CA TRP A 335 3.73 9.24 -0.44
C TRP A 335 3.65 10.78 -0.49
N ASP A 336 3.96 11.47 0.60
CA ASP A 336 3.93 12.93 0.70
C ASP A 336 5.34 13.50 0.93
N SER A 337 6.23 13.30 -0.03
CA SER A 337 7.61 13.79 0.01
C SER A 337 8.18 14.02 -1.39
N THR A 338 9.32 14.70 -1.47
CA THR A 338 10.05 14.87 -2.72
C THR A 338 10.99 13.69 -2.96
N VAL A 339 11.21 13.36 -4.23
CA VAL A 339 12.30 12.49 -4.68
C VAL A 339 13.07 13.27 -5.75
N PRO A 340 14.34 12.93 -6.09
CA PRO A 340 15.14 13.80 -6.95
C PRO A 340 14.42 14.21 -8.26
N GLY A 341 14.32 15.48 -8.61
CA GLY A 341 13.60 15.88 -9.84
C GLY A 341 12.09 15.54 -9.90
N CYS A 342 11.46 15.17 -8.78
CA CYS A 342 10.02 14.99 -8.67
C CYS A 342 9.46 15.49 -7.33
N ASP A 343 8.53 16.42 -7.42
CA ASP A 343 7.73 16.83 -6.28
C ASP A 343 6.43 16.04 -6.24
N LEU A 344 6.35 15.08 -5.31
CA LEU A 344 5.17 14.28 -5.02
C LEU A 344 4.46 14.74 -3.75
N THR A 345 4.84 15.91 -3.21
CA THR A 345 4.20 16.45 -2.02
C THR A 345 2.76 16.87 -2.33
N ILE A 346 1.94 16.88 -1.30
CA ILE A 346 0.57 17.36 -1.29
C ILE A 346 0.50 18.56 -0.32
N PRO A 347 0.88 19.77 -0.76
CA PRO A 347 0.77 20.96 0.06
C PRO A 347 -0.68 21.22 0.43
N SER A 348 -0.96 21.57 1.68
CA SER A 348 -2.32 21.79 2.21
C SER A 348 -3.14 22.82 1.41
N SER A 349 -2.47 23.77 0.73
CA SER A 349 -3.11 24.78 -0.12
C SER A 349 -3.53 24.27 -1.51
N SER A 350 -3.00 23.12 -1.95
CA SER A 350 -3.20 22.60 -3.31
C SER A 350 -4.60 22.04 -3.53
N ALA A 351 -5.04 22.01 -4.80
CA ALA A 351 -6.28 21.35 -5.19
C ALA A 351 -6.22 19.84 -4.96
N ALA A 352 -5.05 19.22 -5.21
CA ALA A 352 -4.75 17.84 -4.89
C ALA A 352 -5.05 17.49 -3.43
N ALA A 353 -4.62 18.35 -2.49
CA ALA A 353 -4.85 18.14 -1.06
C ALA A 353 -6.32 18.13 -0.67
N ARG A 354 -7.15 18.99 -1.31
CA ARG A 354 -8.60 18.97 -1.10
C ARG A 354 -9.23 17.67 -1.62
N GLY A 355 -8.79 17.20 -2.80
CA GLY A 355 -9.24 15.94 -3.37
C GLY A 355 -8.87 14.74 -2.48
N TYR A 356 -7.62 14.66 -2.02
CA TYR A 356 -7.15 13.63 -1.10
C TYR A 356 -7.92 13.64 0.22
N ARG A 357 -8.09 14.83 0.81
CA ARG A 357 -8.91 15.02 2.02
C ARG A 357 -10.33 14.50 1.82
N GLN A 358 -11.02 14.92 0.76
CA GLN A 358 -12.40 14.49 0.49
C GLN A 358 -12.52 12.97 0.38
N SER A 359 -11.60 12.33 -0.37
CA SER A 359 -11.55 10.88 -0.51
C SER A 359 -11.32 10.17 0.81
N GLY A 360 -10.36 10.64 1.62
CA GLY A 360 -10.08 10.10 2.93
C GLY A 360 -11.26 10.21 3.91
N LEU A 361 -12.21 11.14 3.72
CA LEU A 361 -13.40 11.23 4.57
C LEU A 361 -14.50 10.23 4.18
N SER A 362 -14.37 9.51 3.06
CA SER A 362 -15.30 8.47 2.62
C SER A 362 -15.52 7.41 3.72
N PRO A 363 -16.76 6.94 3.96
CA PRO A 363 -17.03 5.83 4.87
C PRO A 363 -16.28 4.54 4.51
N TYR A 364 -15.86 4.38 3.25
CA TYR A 364 -15.04 3.24 2.82
C TYR A 364 -13.71 3.17 3.57
N PHE A 365 -13.12 4.32 3.93
CA PHE A 365 -11.82 4.41 4.59
C PHE A 365 -11.90 4.79 6.08
N ARG A 366 -13.10 5.01 6.63
CA ARG A 366 -13.27 5.29 8.06
C ARG A 366 -13.54 3.97 8.79
N LYS A 367 -12.51 3.48 9.47
CA LYS A 367 -12.53 2.22 10.22
C LYS A 367 -12.01 2.46 11.64
N GLU A 368 -12.51 1.70 12.59
CA GLU A 368 -11.93 1.66 13.93
C GLU A 368 -10.64 0.85 13.85
N LEU A 369 -9.56 1.36 14.45
CA LEU A 369 -8.32 0.62 14.56
C LEU A 369 -8.48 -0.54 15.57
N PRO A 370 -7.85 -1.70 15.32
CA PRO A 370 -7.94 -2.87 16.19
C PRO A 370 -7.26 -2.73 17.55
#